data_AF-A0A2H4XEJ1-F1
#
_entry.id   AF-A0A2H4XEJ1-F1
#
_cell.length_a   1.000
_cell.length_b   1.000
_cell.length_c   1.000
_cell.angle_alpha   90.00
_cell.angle_beta   90.00
_cell.angle_gamma   90.00
#
_symmetry.space_group_name_H-M   'P 1'
#
loop_
_entity.id
_entity.type
_entity.pdbx_description
1 polymer ?
#
loop_
_entity_poly.entity_id
_entity_poly.type
_entity_poly.pdbx_seq_one_letter_code
_entity_poly.pdbx_strand_id
1 'polypeptide(L)'
;PLFTQDMYNFVMFENVALGYNVGTVTATSMDLNTNITYLIITGDQKGVFTIDKTTGLIMTAGVIDREDQSVYHLKVVASGGAVTGEAIVNITVKDLNDNSPHFLHAVESVNVVENWKAGHIVFQAKALDPDESVNGRVTYSLKQNPLGLFHIDTFNGAVSITGALDVSAGSYQVEILASDMGVPQLTSSFILTVSVHDVNDNPPIFDQLSYEVTLLESEPVNSRFFKIHASDKDSGANGEITYRITDGNIGEA
;
A
#
# COMPACT_ATOMS: atom_id res chain seq x y z
N PRO A 1 -30.02 5.61 -43.90
CA PRO A 1 -28.55 5.46 -43.88
C PRO A 1 -28.17 4.10 -43.30
N LEU A 2 -27.18 3.43 -43.88
CA LEU A 2 -26.65 2.16 -43.39
C LEU A 2 -25.16 2.35 -43.09
N PHE A 3 -24.74 2.06 -41.86
CA PHE A 3 -23.32 2.08 -41.52
C PHE A 3 -22.55 1.01 -42.29
N THR A 4 -21.28 1.28 -42.59
CA THR A 4 -20.41 0.30 -43.24
C THR A 4 -20.11 -0.90 -42.33
N GLN A 5 -20.26 -0.72 -41.02
CA GLN A 5 -20.10 -1.75 -39.99
C GLN A 5 -21.17 -1.55 -38.90
N ASP A 6 -21.69 -2.65 -38.34
CA ASP A 6 -22.58 -2.59 -37.17
C ASP A 6 -21.80 -2.21 -35.89
N MET A 7 -20.49 -2.49 -35.88
CA MET A 7 -19.59 -2.23 -34.77
C MET A 7 -18.22 -1.75 -35.26
N TYR A 8 -17.78 -0.60 -34.76
CA TYR A 8 -16.45 -0.04 -34.97
C TYR A 8 -15.61 -0.21 -33.70
N ASN A 9 -14.33 -0.50 -33.85
CA ASN A 9 -13.40 -0.62 -32.71
C ASN A 9 -12.22 0.32 -32.93
N PHE A 10 -12.01 1.23 -31.98
CA PHE A 10 -10.89 2.16 -31.97
C PHE A 10 -10.07 1.97 -30.70
N VAL A 11 -8.79 2.31 -30.81
CA VAL A 11 -7.84 2.24 -29.70
C VAL A 11 -7.09 3.57 -29.66
N MET A 12 -6.99 4.15 -28.49
CA MET A 12 -6.27 5.40 -28.25
C MET A 12 -5.58 5.32 -26.90
N PHE A 13 -4.50 6.07 -26.71
CA PHE A 13 -3.93 6.28 -25.37
C PHE A 13 -4.78 7.28 -24.59
N GLU A 14 -4.71 7.22 -23.27
CA GLU A 14 -5.17 8.32 -22.42
C GLU A 14 -4.28 9.57 -22.56
N ASN A 15 -4.65 10.65 -21.86
CA ASN A 15 -3.88 11.90 -21.85
C ASN A 15 -3.62 12.53 -23.23
N VAL A 16 -4.36 12.11 -24.27
CA VAL A 16 -4.30 12.74 -25.59
C VAL A 16 -4.87 14.16 -25.53
N ALA A 17 -4.35 15.04 -26.39
CA ALA A 17 -4.83 16.41 -26.47
C ALA A 17 -6.32 16.48 -26.88
N LEU A 18 -6.96 17.59 -26.53
CA LEU A 18 -8.30 17.92 -27.03
C LEU A 18 -8.30 17.98 -28.56
N GLY A 19 -9.34 17.44 -29.19
CA GLY A 19 -9.44 17.34 -30.64
C GLY A 19 -8.61 16.20 -31.24
N TYR A 20 -8.11 15.26 -30.44
CA TYR A 20 -7.43 14.07 -30.95
C TYR A 20 -8.37 13.22 -31.78
N ASN A 21 -7.93 12.83 -32.98
CA ASN A 21 -8.72 12.03 -33.91
C ASN A 21 -8.75 10.56 -33.45
N VAL A 22 -9.89 10.12 -32.92
CA VAL A 22 -10.08 8.74 -32.43
C VAL A 22 -10.34 7.77 -33.59
N GLY A 23 -11.17 8.19 -34.54
CA GLY A 23 -11.56 7.37 -35.69
C GLY A 23 -12.77 7.94 -36.42
N THR A 24 -13.13 7.37 -37.55
CA THR A 24 -14.26 7.83 -38.37
C THR A 24 -15.25 6.71 -38.57
N VAL A 25 -16.54 7.00 -38.37
CA VAL A 25 -17.64 6.12 -38.77
C VAL A 25 -18.26 6.60 -40.07
N THR A 26 -18.74 5.66 -40.89
CA THR A 26 -19.27 5.99 -42.21
C THR A 26 -20.60 5.28 -42.43
N ALA A 27 -21.61 6.03 -42.85
CA ALA A 27 -22.85 5.50 -43.34
C ALA A 27 -23.13 5.94 -44.77
N THR A 28 -23.83 5.10 -45.54
CA THR A 28 -24.24 5.39 -46.91
C THR A 28 -25.77 5.37 -47.03
N SER A 29 -26.29 6.04 -48.06
CA SER A 29 -27.72 6.04 -48.41
C SER A 29 -27.85 5.57 -49.86
N MET A 30 -28.97 4.93 -50.19
CA MET A 30 -29.29 4.59 -51.59
C MET A 30 -29.59 5.85 -52.43
N ASP A 31 -30.01 6.94 -51.78
CA ASP A 31 -30.16 8.25 -52.42
C ASP A 31 -28.89 9.09 -52.22
N LEU A 32 -28.17 9.34 -53.32
CA LEU A 32 -26.91 10.09 -53.34
C LEU A 32 -27.06 11.56 -52.95
N ASN A 33 -28.28 12.11 -52.96
CA ASN A 33 -28.55 13.49 -52.53
C ASN A 33 -28.89 13.58 -51.03
N THR A 34 -28.89 12.44 -50.31
CA THR A 34 -29.13 12.44 -48.86
C THR A 34 -27.94 13.05 -48.14
N ASN A 35 -28.16 14.18 -47.46
CA ASN A 35 -27.17 14.71 -46.52
C ASN A 35 -27.24 13.91 -45.21
N ILE A 36 -26.20 13.12 -44.92
CA ILE A 36 -26.12 12.29 -43.73
C ILE A 36 -25.48 13.10 -42.61
N THR A 37 -26.14 13.16 -41.46
CA THR A 37 -25.60 13.77 -40.25
C THR A 37 -25.36 12.74 -39.15
N TYR A 38 -24.25 12.85 -38.43
CA TYR A 38 -23.87 11.95 -37.35
C TYR A 38 -24.09 12.55 -35.96
N LEU A 39 -24.45 11.71 -34.99
CA LEU A 39 -24.63 12.10 -33.59
C LEU A 39 -24.30 10.94 -32.65
N ILE A 40 -23.53 11.19 -31.59
CA ILE A 40 -23.39 10.28 -30.45
C ILE A 40 -24.62 10.46 -29.56
N ILE A 41 -25.37 9.38 -29.30
CA ILE A 41 -26.63 9.44 -28.53
C ILE A 41 -26.51 8.86 -27.12
N THR A 42 -25.60 7.90 -26.90
CA THR A 42 -25.33 7.29 -25.58
C THR A 42 -23.89 6.79 -25.51
N GLY A 43 -23.43 6.44 -24.31
CA GLY A 43 -22.11 5.83 -24.07
C GLY A 43 -21.01 6.81 -23.67
N ASP A 44 -21.31 8.10 -23.72
CA ASP A 44 -20.42 9.18 -23.27
C ASP A 44 -21.15 10.08 -22.26
N GLN A 45 -21.23 9.61 -21.01
CA GLN A 45 -21.96 10.33 -19.95
C GLN A 45 -21.24 11.61 -19.50
N LYS A 46 -19.91 11.63 -19.64
CA LYS A 46 -19.05 12.74 -19.23
C LYS A 46 -18.82 13.76 -20.36
N GLY A 47 -19.26 13.47 -21.58
CA GLY A 47 -19.10 14.35 -22.74
C GLY A 47 -17.65 14.47 -23.20
N VAL A 48 -16.85 13.42 -23.03
CA VAL A 48 -15.42 13.41 -23.36
C VAL A 48 -15.14 13.14 -24.84
N PHE A 49 -16.17 12.82 -25.62
CA PHE A 49 -16.09 12.66 -27.08
C PHE A 49 -17.04 13.60 -27.81
N THR A 50 -16.64 13.96 -29.02
CA THR A 50 -17.50 14.67 -29.98
C THR A 50 -17.40 13.98 -31.33
N ILE A 51 -18.45 14.13 -32.15
CA ILE A 51 -18.47 13.64 -33.52
C ILE A 51 -18.75 14.79 -34.48
N ASP A 52 -17.92 14.91 -35.51
CA ASP A 52 -18.16 15.84 -36.59
C ASP A 52 -19.40 15.40 -37.36
N LYS A 53 -20.38 16.31 -37.44
CA LYS A 53 -21.72 16.00 -37.93
C LYS A 53 -21.73 15.60 -39.39
N THR A 54 -20.78 16.02 -40.23
CA THR A 54 -20.82 15.76 -41.68
C THR A 54 -19.85 14.67 -42.09
N THR A 55 -18.70 14.59 -41.42
CA THR A 55 -17.63 13.63 -41.76
C THR A 55 -17.69 12.34 -40.97
N GLY A 56 -18.38 12.33 -39.81
CA GLY A 56 -18.42 11.17 -38.91
C GLY A 56 -17.12 10.95 -38.14
N LEU A 57 -16.20 11.93 -38.16
CA LEU A 57 -14.95 11.89 -37.39
C LEU A 57 -15.23 12.07 -35.89
N ILE A 58 -14.84 11.09 -35.09
CA ILE A 58 -14.90 11.14 -33.63
C ILE A 58 -13.59 11.74 -33.12
N MET A 59 -13.71 12.74 -32.26
CA MET A 59 -12.60 13.42 -31.61
C MET A 59 -12.79 13.49 -30.10
N THR A 60 -11.70 13.68 -29.37
CA THR A 60 -11.77 13.98 -27.93
C THR A 60 -12.27 15.41 -27.69
N ALA A 61 -13.16 15.55 -26.71
CA ALA A 61 -13.73 16.82 -26.26
C ALA A 61 -13.42 17.12 -24.78
N GLY A 62 -12.88 16.15 -24.04
CA GLY A 62 -12.43 16.29 -22.66
C GLY A 62 -11.15 15.50 -22.39
N VAL A 63 -10.65 15.58 -21.15
CA VAL A 63 -9.55 14.75 -20.67
C VAL A 63 -10.06 13.33 -20.49
N ILE A 64 -9.30 12.36 -21.00
CA ILE A 64 -9.58 10.94 -20.86
C ILE A 64 -8.50 10.37 -19.95
N ASP A 65 -8.97 9.71 -18.90
CA ASP A 65 -8.21 9.07 -17.82
C ASP A 65 -8.66 7.60 -17.81
N ARG A 66 -7.71 6.68 -17.96
CA ARG A 66 -7.98 5.25 -18.07
C ARG A 66 -8.35 4.64 -16.71
N GLU A 67 -7.79 5.14 -15.62
CA GLU A 67 -8.09 4.73 -14.24
C GLU A 67 -9.54 5.04 -13.87
N ASP A 68 -10.12 6.07 -14.47
CA ASP A 68 -11.54 6.40 -14.35
C ASP A 68 -12.43 5.57 -15.29
N GLN A 69 -12.08 5.46 -16.58
CA GLN A 69 -12.83 4.62 -17.52
C GLN A 69 -11.98 4.13 -18.72
N SER A 70 -11.68 2.83 -18.74
CA SER A 70 -10.82 2.20 -19.76
C SER A 70 -11.52 1.82 -21.06
N VAL A 71 -12.86 1.76 -21.09
CA VAL A 71 -13.63 1.38 -22.30
C VAL A 71 -14.90 2.21 -22.43
N TYR A 72 -15.15 2.73 -23.63
CA TYR A 72 -16.37 3.44 -23.98
C TYR A 72 -17.15 2.68 -25.05
N HIS A 73 -18.45 2.52 -24.84
CA HIS A 73 -19.38 1.88 -25.76
C HIS A 73 -20.36 2.93 -26.28
N LEU A 74 -19.93 3.68 -27.29
CA LEU A 74 -20.74 4.75 -27.86
C LEU A 74 -21.80 4.17 -28.79
N LYS A 75 -23.01 4.72 -28.73
CA LYS A 75 -24.04 4.48 -29.74
C LYS A 75 -24.12 5.70 -30.64
N VAL A 76 -23.88 5.49 -31.93
CA VAL A 76 -23.86 6.56 -32.94
C VAL A 76 -25.03 6.37 -33.90
N VAL A 77 -25.71 7.47 -34.19
CA VAL A 77 -26.80 7.54 -35.16
C VAL A 77 -26.33 8.30 -36.39
N ALA A 78 -26.60 7.73 -37.57
CA ALA A 78 -26.53 8.42 -38.85
C ALA A 78 -27.96 8.74 -39.33
N SER A 79 -28.31 10.02 -39.42
CA SER A 79 -29.62 10.48 -39.89
C SER A 79 -29.53 11.04 -41.30
N GLY A 80 -30.43 10.58 -42.18
CA GLY A 80 -30.64 11.14 -43.51
C GLY A 80 -31.94 11.94 -43.62
N GLY A 81 -32.43 12.48 -42.49
CA GLY A 81 -33.76 13.08 -42.39
C GLY A 81 -34.75 12.13 -41.73
N ALA A 82 -35.68 11.55 -42.50
CA ALA A 82 -36.72 10.65 -41.98
C ALA A 82 -36.24 9.24 -41.64
N VAL A 83 -35.06 8.85 -42.15
CA VAL A 83 -34.49 7.51 -41.96
C VAL A 83 -33.19 7.62 -41.17
N THR A 84 -33.04 6.78 -40.15
CA THR A 84 -31.84 6.68 -39.30
C THR A 84 -31.21 5.30 -39.41
N GLY A 85 -29.88 5.25 -39.29
CA GLY A 85 -29.13 4.02 -39.01
C GLY A 85 -28.41 4.17 -37.68
N GLU A 86 -28.10 3.06 -37.02
CA GLU A 86 -27.38 3.02 -35.75
C GLU A 86 -26.16 2.10 -35.86
N ALA A 87 -25.08 2.43 -35.16
CA ALA A 87 -23.92 1.58 -34.98
C ALA A 87 -23.33 1.74 -33.58
N ILE A 88 -22.60 0.72 -33.13
CA ILE A 88 -21.85 0.75 -31.88
C ILE A 88 -20.39 1.11 -32.19
N VAL A 89 -19.79 1.97 -31.37
CA VAL A 89 -18.36 2.30 -31.43
C VAL A 89 -17.75 1.96 -30.08
N ASN A 90 -16.86 0.97 -30.09
CA ASN A 90 -16.07 0.60 -28.94
C ASN A 90 -14.74 1.35 -28.99
N ILE A 91 -14.43 2.10 -27.95
CA ILE A 91 -13.14 2.78 -27.81
C ILE A 91 -12.44 2.16 -26.61
N THR A 92 -11.30 1.51 -26.84
CA THR A 92 -10.41 1.04 -25.78
C THR A 92 -9.34 2.08 -25.51
N VAL A 93 -9.25 2.52 -24.25
CA VAL A 93 -8.20 3.42 -23.78
C VAL A 93 -7.00 2.59 -23.37
N LYS A 94 -5.83 2.96 -23.88
CA LYS A 94 -4.54 2.36 -23.56
C LYS A 94 -3.87 3.17 -22.47
N ASP A 95 -3.35 2.42 -21.51
CA ASP A 95 -2.64 2.87 -20.33
C ASP A 95 -1.33 3.60 -20.68
N LEU A 96 -1.05 4.66 -19.93
CA LEU A 96 0.24 5.30 -19.81
C LEU A 96 0.70 5.25 -18.35
N ASN A 97 2.00 5.19 -18.11
CA ASN A 97 2.54 5.24 -16.74
C ASN A 97 2.50 6.69 -16.22
N ASP A 98 1.36 7.11 -15.68
CA ASP A 98 1.14 8.47 -15.19
C ASP A 98 0.73 8.53 -13.71
N ASN A 99 0.52 7.38 -13.06
CA ASN A 99 0.41 7.28 -11.62
C ASN A 99 1.69 6.71 -11.03
N SER A 100 2.04 7.17 -9.82
CA SER A 100 3.15 6.60 -9.07
C SER A 100 2.64 5.68 -7.96
N PRO A 101 3.46 4.71 -7.52
CA PRO A 101 3.08 3.88 -6.39
C PRO A 101 2.81 4.77 -5.18
N HIS A 102 1.74 4.52 -4.43
CA HIS A 102 1.39 5.31 -3.24
C HIS A 102 1.23 4.42 -2.01
N PHE A 103 1.84 4.85 -0.91
CA PHE A 103 1.63 4.25 0.40
C PHE A 103 0.39 4.86 1.06
N LEU A 104 -0.32 4.07 1.87
CA LEU A 104 -1.47 4.57 2.65
C LEU A 104 -1.04 5.62 3.70
N HIS A 105 0.15 5.44 4.26
CA HIS A 105 0.77 6.32 5.23
C HIS A 105 2.18 6.66 4.76
N ALA A 106 2.65 7.89 4.98
CA ALA A 106 4.01 8.31 4.60
C ALA A 106 5.08 7.88 5.61
N VAL A 107 4.66 7.62 6.85
CA VAL A 107 5.53 7.24 7.96
C VAL A 107 4.82 6.22 8.84
N GLU A 108 5.59 5.31 9.45
CA GLU A 108 5.08 4.37 10.43
C GLU A 108 6.17 3.99 11.44
N SER A 109 5.77 3.47 12.59
CA SER A 109 6.69 3.00 13.62
C SER A 109 6.34 1.60 14.07
N VAL A 110 7.35 0.74 14.20
CA VAL A 110 7.22 -0.61 14.73
C VAL A 110 8.16 -0.81 15.91
N ASN A 111 7.69 -1.58 16.90
CA ASN A 111 8.50 -1.97 18.04
C ASN A 111 9.11 -3.34 17.78
N VAL A 112 10.41 -3.45 18.01
CA VAL A 112 11.19 -4.69 17.92
C VAL A 112 11.96 -4.87 19.21
N VAL A 113 12.44 -6.07 19.45
CA VAL A 113 13.30 -6.36 20.60
C VAL A 113 14.67 -6.84 20.16
N GLU A 114 15.70 -6.57 20.97
CA GLU A 114 17.10 -6.80 20.56
C GLU A 114 17.44 -8.26 20.29
N ASN A 115 16.75 -9.20 20.95
CA ASN A 115 17.03 -10.64 20.82
C ASN A 115 16.41 -11.28 19.56
N TRP A 116 15.70 -10.51 18.73
CA TRP A 116 15.20 -10.98 17.44
C TRP A 116 16.35 -11.31 16.49
N LYS A 117 16.29 -12.52 15.95
CA LYS A 117 17.34 -13.04 15.06
C LYS A 117 17.18 -12.52 13.64
N ALA A 118 18.28 -12.56 12.90
CA ALA A 118 18.27 -12.33 11.46
C ALA A 118 17.22 -13.23 10.77
N GLY A 119 16.49 -12.65 9.81
CA GLY A 119 15.37 -13.26 9.11
C GLY A 119 14.00 -12.96 9.74
N HIS A 120 13.93 -12.40 10.95
CA HIS A 120 12.64 -11.98 11.52
C HIS A 120 12.05 -10.82 10.72
N ILE A 121 10.83 -10.99 10.23
CA ILE A 121 10.07 -9.94 9.54
C ILE A 121 9.51 -8.97 10.58
N VAL A 122 9.76 -7.67 10.41
CA VAL A 122 9.36 -6.61 11.35
C VAL A 122 8.27 -5.72 10.80
N PHE A 123 8.13 -5.68 9.48
CA PHE A 123 7.16 -4.84 8.79
C PHE A 123 6.86 -5.38 7.39
N GLN A 124 5.68 -5.05 6.85
CA GLN A 124 5.29 -5.40 5.49
C GLN A 124 4.90 -4.11 4.76
N ALA A 125 5.80 -3.60 3.92
CA ALA A 125 5.52 -2.44 3.11
C ALA A 125 4.45 -2.77 2.06
N LYS A 126 3.52 -1.83 1.84
CA LYS A 126 2.49 -1.96 0.82
C LYS A 126 2.20 -0.59 0.19
N ALA A 127 2.59 -0.45 -1.06
CA ALA A 127 2.16 0.61 -1.94
C ALA A 127 1.19 0.05 -3.00
N LEU A 128 0.32 0.90 -3.51
CA LEU A 128 -0.63 0.60 -4.57
C LEU A 128 -0.35 1.49 -5.76
N ASP A 129 -0.58 0.98 -6.96
CA ASP A 129 -0.43 1.72 -8.19
C ASP A 129 -1.61 1.33 -9.11
N PRO A 130 -2.44 2.30 -9.56
CA PRO A 130 -3.66 2.01 -10.30
C PRO A 130 -3.43 1.68 -11.78
N ASP A 131 -2.22 1.90 -12.30
CA ASP A 131 -1.89 1.71 -13.72
C ASP A 131 -1.94 0.23 -14.13
N GLU A 132 -2.02 -0.05 -15.43
CA GLU A 132 -2.16 -1.40 -15.96
C GLU A 132 -0.83 -2.16 -16.00
N SER A 133 -0.87 -3.42 -15.55
CA SER A 133 0.21 -4.40 -15.78
C SER A 133 1.57 -3.98 -15.20
N VAL A 134 2.55 -3.63 -16.04
CA VAL A 134 3.91 -3.25 -15.60
C VAL A 134 3.97 -1.83 -15.07
N ASN A 135 3.09 -0.96 -15.55
CA ASN A 135 2.95 0.42 -15.07
C ASN A 135 2.42 0.40 -13.63
N GLY A 136 1.45 -0.47 -13.32
CA GLY A 136 1.02 -0.66 -11.92
C GLY A 136 1.84 -1.64 -11.08
N ARG A 137 2.93 -2.22 -11.61
CA ARG A 137 3.68 -3.27 -10.90
C ARG A 137 4.68 -2.66 -9.93
N VAL A 138 4.32 -2.66 -8.66
CA VAL A 138 5.18 -2.15 -7.59
C VAL A 138 6.32 -3.12 -7.24
N THR A 139 7.51 -2.57 -7.09
CA THR A 139 8.70 -3.21 -6.52
C THR A 139 9.26 -2.36 -5.38
N TYR A 140 9.90 -3.01 -4.40
CA TYR A 140 10.41 -2.35 -3.21
C TYR A 140 11.94 -2.43 -3.09
N SER A 141 12.53 -1.37 -2.54
CA SER A 141 13.96 -1.31 -2.19
C SER A 141 14.18 -0.42 -0.96
N LEU A 142 15.37 -0.54 -0.35
CA LEU A 142 15.77 0.35 0.75
C LEU A 142 16.66 1.45 0.20
N LYS A 143 16.18 2.70 0.30
CA LYS A 143 16.97 3.89 -0.04
C LYS A 143 17.89 4.30 1.11
N GLN A 144 17.41 4.17 2.35
CA GLN A 144 18.21 4.35 3.56
C GLN A 144 18.12 3.09 4.42
N ASN A 145 19.27 2.48 4.69
CA ASN A 145 19.40 1.26 5.49
C ASN A 145 20.51 1.43 6.52
N PRO A 146 20.20 1.92 7.73
CA PRO A 146 21.19 2.14 8.78
C PRO A 146 21.99 0.87 9.07
N LEU A 147 23.32 0.97 8.94
CA LEU A 147 24.27 -0.11 9.21
C LEU A 147 24.05 -1.40 8.39
N GLY A 148 23.18 -1.39 7.38
CA GLY A 148 22.83 -2.58 6.61
C GLY A 148 22.02 -3.62 7.40
N LEU A 149 21.35 -3.22 8.49
CA LEU A 149 20.66 -4.12 9.43
C LEU A 149 19.28 -4.61 8.95
N PHE A 150 18.81 -4.13 7.80
CA PHE A 150 17.53 -4.49 7.24
C PHE A 150 17.65 -5.02 5.82
N HIS A 151 16.74 -5.89 5.45
CA HIS A 151 16.50 -6.36 4.09
C HIS A 151 15.03 -6.14 3.76
N ILE A 152 14.73 -5.88 2.49
CA ILE A 152 13.35 -5.84 2.00
C ILE A 152 13.21 -6.78 0.81
N ASP A 153 12.17 -7.61 0.84
CA ASP A 153 11.78 -8.41 -0.32
C ASP A 153 11.19 -7.49 -1.39
N THR A 154 11.74 -7.58 -2.61
CA THR A 154 11.41 -6.69 -3.72
C THR A 154 9.96 -6.81 -4.20
N PHE A 155 9.30 -7.97 -4.03
CA PHE A 155 7.99 -8.22 -4.61
C PHE A 155 6.86 -8.17 -3.58
N ASN A 156 7.09 -8.68 -2.38
CA ASN A 156 6.07 -8.64 -1.34
C ASN A 156 6.23 -7.42 -0.42
N GLY A 157 7.43 -6.86 -0.26
CA GLY A 157 7.70 -5.70 0.61
C GLY A 157 8.01 -6.07 2.07
N ALA A 158 8.33 -7.33 2.37
CA ALA A 158 8.60 -7.77 3.74
C ALA A 158 9.97 -7.25 4.17
N VAL A 159 9.98 -6.46 5.24
CA VAL A 159 11.19 -5.94 5.86
C VAL A 159 11.62 -6.90 6.95
N SER A 160 12.84 -7.41 6.86
CA SER A 160 13.42 -8.33 7.83
C SER A 160 14.73 -7.83 8.40
N ILE A 161 15.04 -8.22 9.63
CA ILE A 161 16.32 -7.95 10.28
C ILE A 161 17.42 -8.82 9.65
N THR A 162 18.61 -8.27 9.42
CA THR A 162 19.79 -9.01 8.90
C THR A 162 20.92 -9.15 9.92
N GLY A 163 20.94 -8.31 10.96
CA GLY A 163 21.98 -8.30 11.99
C GLY A 163 21.43 -8.04 13.39
N ALA A 164 22.29 -8.03 14.40
CA ALA A 164 21.87 -7.75 15.77
C ALA A 164 21.44 -6.29 15.92
N LEU A 165 20.31 -6.06 16.59
CA LEU A 165 19.83 -4.73 16.94
C LEU A 165 20.49 -4.27 18.23
N ASP A 166 20.73 -2.96 18.34
CA ASP A 166 21.36 -2.34 19.50
C ASP A 166 20.32 -1.49 20.25
N VAL A 167 20.01 -1.87 21.50
CA VAL A 167 19.09 -1.13 22.38
C VAL A 167 19.57 0.30 22.60
N SER A 168 20.88 0.52 22.67
CA SER A 168 21.45 1.86 22.91
C SER A 168 21.24 2.83 21.74
N ALA A 169 21.00 2.30 20.53
CA ALA A 169 20.62 3.11 19.37
C ALA A 169 19.19 3.67 19.50
N GLY A 170 18.33 3.03 20.29
CA GLY A 170 16.94 3.42 20.56
C GLY A 170 15.99 3.21 19.36
N SER A 171 16.33 3.72 18.18
CA SER A 171 15.56 3.48 16.96
C SER A 171 16.40 3.57 15.68
N TYR A 172 15.95 2.85 14.65
CA TYR A 172 16.50 2.95 13.30
C TYR A 172 15.47 3.54 12.35
N GLN A 173 15.88 4.52 11.55
CA GLN A 173 15.05 5.07 10.47
C GLN A 173 15.42 4.41 9.14
N VAL A 174 14.48 3.66 8.58
CA VAL A 174 14.61 2.95 7.30
C VAL A 174 13.75 3.68 6.27
N GLU A 175 14.35 4.16 5.18
CA GLU A 175 13.60 4.75 4.06
C GLU A 175 13.37 3.67 2.99
N ILE A 176 12.11 3.29 2.84
CA ILE A 176 11.63 2.33 1.84
C ILE A 176 11.22 3.11 0.58
N LEU A 177 11.67 2.63 -0.57
CA LEU A 177 11.29 3.16 -1.88
C LEU A 177 10.39 2.14 -2.58
N ALA A 178 9.18 2.55 -2.95
CA ALA A 178 8.34 1.83 -3.90
C ALA A 178 8.54 2.41 -5.30
N SER A 179 8.59 1.53 -6.29
CA SER A 179 8.81 1.88 -7.68
C SER A 179 7.96 1.02 -8.60
N ASP A 180 7.32 1.62 -9.58
CA ASP A 180 6.68 0.86 -10.65
C ASP A 180 7.70 0.22 -11.59
N MET A 181 7.24 -0.49 -12.63
CA MET A 181 8.07 -0.99 -13.73
C MET A 181 7.71 -0.32 -15.07
N GLY A 182 7.10 0.86 -15.03
CA GLY A 182 6.71 1.64 -16.20
C GLY A 182 7.85 2.48 -16.78
N VAL A 183 7.55 3.21 -17.85
CA VAL A 183 8.51 4.10 -18.53
C VAL A 183 7.85 5.46 -18.81
N PRO A 184 8.33 6.57 -18.19
CA PRO A 184 9.40 6.62 -17.19
C PRO A 184 8.96 5.92 -15.90
N GLN A 185 9.92 5.38 -15.16
CA GLN A 185 9.66 4.76 -13.86
C GLN A 185 9.29 5.82 -12.83
N LEU A 186 8.16 5.64 -12.13
CA LEU A 186 7.72 6.53 -11.06
C LEU A 186 7.88 5.86 -9.70
N THR A 187 8.07 6.69 -8.67
CA THR A 187 8.48 6.23 -7.33
C THR A 187 7.81 7.01 -6.21
N SER A 188 7.75 6.39 -5.03
CA SER A 188 7.43 7.04 -3.77
C SER A 188 8.25 6.50 -2.61
N SER A 189 8.43 7.33 -1.58
CA SER A 189 9.18 6.99 -0.37
C SER A 189 8.26 6.83 0.84
N PHE A 190 8.68 5.97 1.76
CA PHE A 190 8.05 5.74 3.06
C PHE A 190 9.12 5.63 4.15
N ILE A 191 8.90 6.26 5.31
CA ILE A 191 9.85 6.20 6.42
C ILE A 191 9.32 5.26 7.51
N LEU A 192 10.03 4.16 7.74
CA LEU A 192 9.78 3.23 8.83
C LEU A 192 10.73 3.54 10.00
N THR A 193 10.15 3.82 11.18
CA THR A 193 10.91 3.95 12.43
C THR A 193 10.84 2.65 13.21
N VAL A 194 11.97 1.97 13.34
CA VAL A 194 12.09 0.70 14.06
C VAL A 194 12.63 0.99 15.46
N SER A 195 11.74 1.01 16.46
CA SER A 195 12.10 1.27 17.86
C SER A 195 12.51 -0.02 18.56
N VAL A 196 13.72 -0.03 19.11
CA VAL A 196 14.30 -1.21 19.77
C VAL A 196 14.03 -1.14 21.25
N HIS A 197 13.41 -2.19 21.79
CA HIS A 197 13.17 -2.35 23.22
C HIS A 197 14.05 -3.45 23.80
N ASP A 198 14.44 -3.24 25.05
CA ASP A 198 15.08 -4.25 25.88
C ASP A 198 14.09 -5.38 26.23
N VAL A 199 14.59 -6.59 26.45
CA VAL A 199 13.77 -7.74 26.84
C VAL A 199 14.01 -8.07 28.30
N ASN A 200 12.94 -8.18 29.08
CA ASN A 200 12.98 -8.88 30.36
C ASN A 200 12.89 -10.39 30.09
N ASP A 201 14.02 -11.05 29.88
CA ASP A 201 14.07 -12.49 29.56
C ASP A 201 14.64 -13.36 30.69
N ASN A 202 14.97 -12.76 31.83
CA ASN A 202 15.42 -13.49 33.01
C ASN A 202 14.44 -13.28 34.16
N PRO A 203 13.88 -14.35 34.76
CA PRO A 203 13.09 -14.20 35.98
C PRO A 203 14.01 -13.96 37.20
N PRO A 204 13.54 -13.27 38.26
CA PRO A 204 14.26 -13.19 39.52
C PRO A 204 14.44 -14.58 40.14
N ILE A 205 15.66 -14.90 40.59
CA ILE A 205 16.03 -16.19 41.19
C ILE A 205 16.53 -15.96 42.62
N PHE A 206 15.96 -16.68 43.59
CA PHE A 206 16.47 -16.72 44.96
C PHE A 206 17.83 -17.41 45.05
N ASP A 207 18.70 -16.94 45.94
CA ASP A 207 20.02 -17.54 46.18
C ASP A 207 19.94 -18.99 46.67
N GLN A 208 18.83 -19.38 47.30
CA GLN A 208 18.60 -20.71 47.86
C GLN A 208 17.18 -21.22 47.55
N LEU A 209 17.04 -22.54 47.46
CA LEU A 209 15.75 -23.20 47.22
C LEU A 209 14.85 -23.23 48.47
N SER A 210 15.44 -23.14 49.65
CA SER A 210 14.74 -23.03 50.92
C SER A 210 15.57 -22.22 51.91
N TYR A 211 14.88 -21.48 52.78
CA TYR A 211 15.49 -20.68 53.82
C TYR A 211 14.91 -21.12 55.17
N GLU A 212 15.79 -21.43 56.12
CA GLU A 212 15.40 -21.84 57.48
C GLU A 212 16.09 -20.94 58.51
N VAL A 213 15.33 -20.45 59.48
CA VAL A 213 15.81 -19.56 60.54
C VAL A 213 15.18 -19.97 61.86
N THR A 214 16.01 -20.11 62.89
CA THR A 214 15.55 -20.32 64.26
C THR A 214 15.61 -19.00 65.02
N LEU A 215 14.52 -18.65 65.71
CA LEU A 215 14.41 -17.43 66.51
C LEU A 215 14.15 -17.79 67.97
N LEU A 216 14.70 -17.00 68.89
CA LEU A 216 14.35 -17.09 70.29
C LEU A 216 12.95 -16.50 70.51
N GLU A 217 12.19 -17.08 71.43
CA GLU A 217 10.87 -16.53 71.82
C GLU A 217 10.96 -15.12 72.42
N SER A 218 12.14 -14.77 72.95
CA SER A 218 12.43 -13.45 73.52
C SER A 218 12.87 -12.42 72.49
N GLU A 219 12.84 -12.75 71.20
CA GLU A 219 13.25 -11.83 70.13
C GLU A 219 12.31 -10.61 70.07
N PRO A 220 12.83 -9.37 70.13
CA PRO A 220 11.99 -8.17 70.15
C PRO A 220 11.17 -7.97 68.86
N VAL A 221 10.01 -7.32 69.01
CA VAL A 221 9.20 -6.85 67.87
C VAL A 221 10.02 -5.88 67.02
N ASN A 222 9.89 -6.00 65.69
CA ASN A 222 10.67 -5.26 64.69
C ASN A 222 12.18 -5.60 64.66
N SER A 223 12.61 -6.67 65.32
CA SER A 223 13.96 -7.20 65.10
C SER A 223 14.13 -7.61 63.64
N ARG A 224 15.28 -7.27 63.06
CA ARG A 224 15.67 -7.67 61.69
C ARG A 224 16.49 -8.94 61.78
N PHE A 225 15.79 -10.06 61.83
CA PHE A 225 16.41 -11.36 62.09
C PHE A 225 16.78 -12.14 60.81
N PHE A 226 16.23 -11.76 59.66
CA PHE A 226 16.52 -12.45 58.41
C PHE A 226 16.38 -11.54 57.19
N LYS A 227 17.16 -11.82 56.15
CA LYS A 227 17.10 -11.16 54.86
C LYS A 227 17.20 -12.22 53.76
N ILE A 228 16.18 -12.26 52.91
CA ILE A 228 16.23 -13.01 51.65
C ILE A 228 16.84 -12.13 50.56
N HIS A 229 17.49 -12.77 49.61
CA HIS A 229 18.01 -12.13 48.41
C HIS A 229 17.65 -12.98 47.20
N ALA A 230 17.08 -12.32 46.20
CA ALA A 230 16.97 -12.79 44.85
C ALA A 230 17.79 -11.88 43.94
N SER A 231 18.29 -12.45 42.86
CA SER A 231 19.01 -11.77 41.79
C SER A 231 18.28 -11.97 40.48
N ASP A 232 18.29 -10.93 39.65
CA ASP A 232 17.80 -10.97 38.29
C ASP A 232 18.99 -10.63 37.38
N LYS A 233 19.08 -11.28 36.22
CA LYS A 233 20.17 -11.04 35.28
C LYS A 233 19.87 -9.88 34.33
N ASP A 234 18.62 -9.43 34.26
CA ASP A 234 18.24 -8.28 33.46
C ASP A 234 18.74 -6.97 34.08
N SER A 235 18.98 -5.97 33.24
CA SER A 235 19.50 -4.67 33.67
C SER A 235 18.39 -3.63 33.85
N GLY A 236 18.68 -2.57 34.62
CA GLY A 236 17.74 -1.44 34.78
C GLY A 236 16.41 -1.85 35.42
N ALA A 237 15.30 -1.35 34.85
CA ALA A 237 13.95 -1.62 35.36
C ALA A 237 13.54 -3.10 35.18
N ASN A 238 14.11 -3.80 34.20
CA ASN A 238 13.81 -5.21 33.96
C ASN A 238 14.39 -6.11 35.07
N GLY A 239 15.48 -5.70 35.72
CA GLY A 239 16.07 -6.41 36.86
C GLY A 239 15.62 -5.93 38.24
N GLU A 240 14.59 -5.06 38.34
CA GLU A 240 14.14 -4.53 39.63
C GLU A 240 13.27 -5.56 40.38
N ILE A 241 13.70 -5.95 41.59
CA ILE A 241 13.06 -7.01 42.37
C ILE A 241 12.26 -6.42 43.53
N THR A 242 11.00 -6.84 43.65
CA THR A 242 10.15 -6.57 44.81
C THR A 242 9.77 -7.86 45.54
N TYR A 243 9.66 -7.79 46.87
CA TYR A 243 9.37 -8.94 47.73
C TYR A 243 8.01 -8.78 48.38
N ARG A 244 7.24 -9.87 48.47
CA ARG A 244 5.96 -9.91 49.18
C ARG A 244 5.80 -11.26 49.88
N ILE A 245 5.31 -11.23 51.12
CA ILE A 245 4.87 -12.44 51.83
C ILE A 245 3.49 -12.82 51.29
N THR A 246 3.36 -14.05 50.79
CA THR A 246 2.12 -14.53 50.15
C THR A 246 1.23 -15.32 51.09
N ASP A 247 1.79 -15.95 52.14
CA ASP A 247 1.05 -16.81 53.06
C ASP A 247 1.84 -17.01 54.38
N GLY A 248 1.21 -17.64 55.37
CA GLY A 248 1.83 -18.03 56.66
C GLY A 248 2.01 -16.90 57.67
N ASN A 249 1.57 -15.69 57.33
CA ASN A 249 1.64 -14.49 58.17
C ASN A 249 0.25 -13.90 58.52
N ILE A 250 -0.82 -14.64 58.21
CA ILE A 250 -2.19 -14.37 58.64
C ILE A 250 -2.39 -15.15 59.94
N GLY A 251 -2.28 -14.46 61.07
CA GLY A 251 -2.53 -15.08 62.37
C GLY A 251 -3.96 -15.60 62.48
N GLU A 252 -4.14 -16.77 63.11
CA GLU A 252 -5.39 -17.01 63.82
C GLU A 252 -5.45 -16.00 64.96
N ALA A 253 -6.43 -15.10 64.89
CA ALA A 253 -6.73 -14.13 65.95
C ALA A 253 -7.34 -14.82 67.18
#